data_AF-A0A973JGU4-F1
#
_entry.id   AF-A0A973JGU4-F1
#
_cell.length_a   1.000
_cell.length_b   1.000
_cell.length_c   1.000
_cell.angle_alpha   90.00
_cell.angle_beta   90.00
_cell.angle_gamma   90.00
#
_symmetry.space_group_name_H-M   'P 1'
#
loop_
_entity.id
_entity.type
_entity.pdbx_description
1 polymer ?
#
loop_
_entity_poly.entity_id
_entity_poly.type
_entity_poly.pdbx_seq_one_letter_code
_entity_poly.pdbx_strand_id
1 'polypeptide(L)'
;MFFSRLGLTPDDSDDPDAAAAFEQWQLDQQSHQRPDNEVAGTVAVDAVVTRSPDAAAVLDRLDVHSNGVMVHLRVLQRTDPDASADPYMASVVGVVIGVDLPDGTVVVGGDGYSPASRTGSTLSPRGGGGGGRETSWSWWLTPAPGPGDLTVHVASVRLGLPEGSVLVEAEKLEAARGRIERLWPREPDRPYPNPALVAPEVPSGGWFERALEAGDPA
;
A
#
# COMPACT_ATOMS: atom_id res chain seq x y z
N MET A 1 13.32 -12.34 -18.87
CA MET A 1 12.28 -12.87 -17.96
C MET A 1 10.86 -12.48 -18.35
N PHE A 2 10.61 -11.35 -19.03
CA PHE A 2 9.28 -10.94 -19.51
C PHE A 2 8.61 -11.93 -20.47
N PHE A 3 9.32 -12.36 -21.51
CA PHE A 3 8.85 -13.28 -22.55
C PHE A 3 8.35 -14.64 -22.01
N SER A 4 9.04 -15.22 -21.02
CA SER A 4 8.66 -16.53 -20.45
C SER A 4 7.35 -16.53 -19.65
N ARG A 5 6.86 -15.37 -19.19
CA ARG A 5 5.61 -15.29 -18.41
C ARG A 5 4.36 -15.17 -19.28
N LEU A 6 4.54 -14.73 -20.54
CA LEU A 6 3.48 -14.59 -21.55
C LEU A 6 3.52 -15.70 -22.61
N GLY A 7 4.52 -16.60 -22.56
CA GLY A 7 4.71 -17.65 -23.57
C GLY A 7 5.20 -17.14 -24.94
N LEU A 8 5.59 -15.87 -25.03
CA LEU A 8 6.07 -15.24 -26.26
C LEU A 8 7.57 -15.48 -26.42
N THR A 9 8.03 -15.69 -27.65
CA THR A 9 9.45 -15.75 -27.98
C THR A 9 9.95 -14.38 -28.50
N PRO A 10 11.26 -14.08 -28.44
CA PRO A 10 11.80 -12.80 -28.94
C PRO A 10 11.56 -12.54 -30.43
N ASP A 11 11.16 -13.55 -31.20
CA ASP A 11 10.88 -13.49 -32.65
C ASP A 11 9.43 -13.05 -32.96
N ASP A 12 8.57 -12.95 -31.94
CA ASP A 12 7.14 -12.62 -32.08
C ASP A 12 6.85 -11.11 -31.98
N SER A 13 7.87 -10.24 -32.06
CA SER A 13 7.67 -8.78 -31.89
C SER A 13 6.92 -8.11 -33.04
N ASP A 14 6.80 -8.77 -34.18
CA ASP A 14 6.00 -8.33 -35.34
C ASP A 14 4.62 -9.01 -35.41
N ASP A 15 4.28 -9.86 -34.43
CA ASP A 15 2.96 -10.49 -34.35
C ASP A 15 1.93 -9.51 -33.75
N PRO A 16 0.88 -9.10 -34.49
CA PRO A 16 -0.16 -8.22 -33.97
C PRO A 16 -0.88 -8.80 -32.75
N ASP A 17 -0.95 -10.12 -32.61
CA ASP A 17 -1.59 -10.78 -31.45
C ASP A 17 -0.69 -10.66 -30.20
N ALA A 18 0.63 -10.71 -30.36
CA ALA A 18 1.59 -10.49 -29.27
C ALA A 18 1.59 -9.03 -28.80
N ALA A 19 1.49 -8.07 -29.73
CA ALA A 19 1.36 -6.65 -29.42
C ALA A 19 0.07 -6.35 -28.63
N ALA A 20 -1.07 -6.90 -29.06
CA ALA A 20 -2.35 -6.75 -28.36
C ALA A 20 -2.32 -7.41 -26.97
N ALA A 21 -1.71 -8.60 -26.83
CA ALA A 21 -1.54 -9.26 -25.54
C ALA A 21 -0.65 -8.45 -24.58
N PHE A 22 0.40 -7.80 -25.09
CA PHE A 22 1.27 -6.93 -24.31
C PHE A 22 0.56 -5.66 -23.85
N GLU A 23 -0.19 -5.01 -24.74
CA GLU A 23 -1.02 -3.84 -24.39
C GLU A 23 -2.06 -4.19 -23.32
N GLN A 24 -2.77 -5.31 -23.48
CA GLN A 24 -3.72 -5.79 -22.47
C GLN A 24 -3.03 -6.08 -21.13
N TRP A 25 -1.84 -6.70 -21.14
CA TRP A 25 -1.07 -6.94 -19.93
C TRP A 25 -0.65 -5.62 -19.25
N GLN A 26 -0.28 -4.60 -20.01
CA GLN A 26 0.06 -3.27 -19.47
C GLN A 26 -1.16 -2.62 -18.82
N LEU A 27 -2.32 -2.67 -19.47
CA LEU A 27 -3.59 -2.16 -18.92
C LEU A 27 -3.97 -2.90 -17.63
N ASP A 28 -3.83 -4.23 -17.62
CA ASP A 28 -4.04 -5.04 -16.43
C ASP A 28 -3.08 -4.61 -15.32
N GLN A 29 -1.77 -4.51 -15.58
CA GLN A 29 -0.82 -4.02 -14.56
C GLN A 29 -1.14 -2.62 -14.06
N GLN A 30 -1.53 -1.70 -14.94
CA GLN A 30 -1.89 -0.33 -14.58
C GLN A 30 -3.17 -0.28 -13.73
N SER A 31 -4.14 -1.16 -13.99
CA SER A 31 -5.36 -1.26 -13.16
C SER A 31 -5.07 -1.77 -11.75
N HIS A 32 -3.98 -2.54 -11.56
CA HIS A 32 -3.49 -3.01 -10.26
C HIS A 32 -2.58 -1.99 -9.54
N GLN A 33 -2.30 -0.83 -10.14
CA GLN A 33 -1.55 0.24 -9.50
C GLN A 33 -2.49 1.25 -8.85
N ARG A 34 -2.04 1.87 -7.76
CA ARG A 34 -2.75 3.00 -7.16
C ARG A 34 -2.85 4.14 -8.18
N PRO A 35 -4.01 4.80 -8.34
CA PRO A 35 -4.13 5.97 -9.19
C PRO A 35 -3.23 7.08 -8.63
N ASP A 36 -2.49 7.75 -9.50
CA ASP A 36 -1.62 8.88 -9.18
C ASP A 36 -2.34 10.24 -9.34
N ASN A 37 -3.56 10.22 -9.87
CA ASN A 37 -4.37 11.38 -10.21
C ASN A 37 -5.63 11.53 -9.34
N GLU A 38 -5.68 10.87 -8.18
CA GLU A 38 -6.82 10.89 -7.27
C GLU A 38 -6.39 11.18 -5.83
N VAL A 39 -7.19 11.98 -5.12
CA VAL A 39 -7.19 12.05 -3.66
C VAL A 39 -8.16 10.99 -3.15
N ALA A 40 -7.66 10.12 -2.29
CA ALA A 40 -8.46 9.05 -1.69
C ALA A 40 -9.49 9.62 -0.70
N GLY A 41 -10.62 8.93 -0.57
CA GLY A 41 -11.44 9.06 0.61
C GLY A 41 -10.89 8.22 1.75
N THR A 42 -10.69 8.81 2.93
CA THR A 42 -10.12 8.08 4.08
C THR A 42 -11.21 7.56 5.01
N VAL A 43 -11.02 6.34 5.52
CA VAL A 43 -11.72 5.77 6.67
C VAL A 43 -10.72 5.73 7.83
N ALA A 44 -10.91 6.57 8.84
CA ALA A 44 -10.18 6.44 10.10
C ALA A 44 -10.71 5.23 10.88
N VAL A 45 -9.81 4.38 11.36
CA VAL A 45 -10.16 3.14 12.07
C VAL A 45 -9.62 3.16 13.49
N ASP A 46 -8.34 3.52 13.67
CA ASP A 46 -7.65 3.65 14.97
C ASP A 46 -7.89 2.46 15.92
N ALA A 47 -7.89 1.23 15.38
CA ALA A 47 -8.27 0.03 16.12
C ALA A 47 -7.07 -0.91 16.35
N VAL A 48 -6.91 -1.37 17.60
CA VAL A 48 -5.97 -2.44 17.91
C VAL A 48 -6.51 -3.74 17.34
N VAL A 49 -5.84 -4.30 16.34
CA VAL A 49 -6.21 -5.56 15.69
C VAL A 49 -5.83 -6.74 16.56
N THR A 50 -4.61 -6.73 17.08
CA THR A 50 -4.06 -7.78 17.94
C THR A 50 -2.98 -7.21 18.84
N ARG A 51 -2.75 -7.85 19.99
CA ARG A 51 -1.72 -7.44 20.95
C ARG A 51 -1.15 -8.61 21.74
N SER A 52 0.08 -8.43 22.19
CA SER A 52 0.80 -9.24 23.17
C SER A 52 1.23 -8.33 24.35
N PRO A 53 1.91 -8.86 25.38
CA PRO A 53 2.46 -8.03 26.45
C PRO A 53 3.53 -7.01 25.98
N ASP A 54 4.18 -7.26 24.84
CA ASP A 54 5.34 -6.49 24.37
C ASP A 54 5.13 -5.83 23.00
N ALA A 55 4.02 -6.12 22.30
CA ALA A 55 3.71 -5.50 21.02
C ALA A 55 2.19 -5.35 20.78
N ALA A 56 1.81 -4.44 19.89
CA ALA A 56 0.45 -4.31 19.38
C ALA A 56 0.45 -3.95 17.90
N ALA A 57 -0.45 -4.53 17.12
CA ALA A 57 -0.74 -4.10 15.76
C ALA A 57 -2.03 -3.27 15.75
N VAL A 58 -1.97 -2.12 15.11
CA VAL A 58 -3.05 -1.14 15.01
C VAL A 58 -3.36 -0.88 13.54
N LEU A 59 -4.63 -1.03 13.18
CA LEU A 59 -5.16 -0.59 11.89
C LEU A 59 -5.51 0.90 12.03
N ASP A 60 -4.70 1.76 11.42
CA ASP A 60 -4.84 3.21 11.57
C ASP A 60 -5.98 3.72 10.69
N ARG A 61 -5.89 3.41 9.39
CA ARG A 61 -6.83 3.91 8.40
C ARG A 61 -6.84 3.07 7.12
N LEU A 62 -7.88 3.27 6.34
CA LEU A 62 -7.95 2.86 4.94
C LEU A 62 -8.04 4.10 4.05
N ASP A 63 -7.26 4.15 2.97
CA ASP A 63 -7.44 5.14 1.91
C ASP A 63 -8.10 4.46 0.71
N VAL A 64 -9.35 4.82 0.43
CA VAL A 64 -10.17 4.25 -0.63
C VAL A 64 -9.97 5.05 -1.91
N HIS A 65 -9.53 4.37 -2.96
CA HIS A 65 -9.38 4.88 -4.32
C HIS A 65 -10.39 4.21 -5.25
N SER A 66 -10.52 4.71 -6.48
CA SER A 66 -11.49 4.18 -7.44
C SER A 66 -11.26 2.70 -7.79
N ASN A 67 -10.01 2.25 -7.83
CA ASN A 67 -9.62 0.89 -8.23
C ASN A 67 -8.97 0.05 -7.12
N GLY A 68 -8.93 0.53 -5.87
CA GLY A 68 -8.35 -0.21 -4.78
C GLY A 68 -8.41 0.48 -3.43
N VAL A 69 -7.81 -0.13 -2.43
CA VAL A 69 -7.75 0.38 -1.06
C VAL A 69 -6.32 0.26 -0.54
N MET A 70 -5.79 1.35 0.00
CA MET A 70 -4.54 1.32 0.77
C MET A 70 -4.88 1.02 2.24
N VAL A 71 -4.36 -0.07 2.77
CA VAL A 71 -4.48 -0.47 4.17
C VAL A 71 -3.25 0.01 4.92
N HIS A 72 -3.43 0.84 5.94
CA HIS A 72 -2.32 1.37 6.76
C HIS A 72 -2.31 0.69 8.13
N LEU A 73 -1.23 -0.02 8.42
CA LEU A 73 -1.00 -0.68 9.70
C LEU A 73 0.19 -0.05 10.38
N ARG A 74 0.14 0.05 11.70
CA ARG A 74 1.33 0.27 12.51
C ARG A 74 1.49 -0.81 13.57
N VAL A 75 2.74 -1.11 13.89
CA VAL A 75 3.12 -1.97 15.00
C VAL A 75 3.87 -1.13 16.01
N LEU A 76 3.44 -1.27 17.26
CA LEU A 76 4.05 -0.66 18.42
C LEU A 76 4.73 -1.75 19.24
N GLN A 77 5.95 -1.48 19.69
CA GLN A 77 6.72 -2.37 20.55
C GLN A 77 7.04 -1.69 21.88
N ARG A 78 7.03 -2.46 22.95
CA ARG A 78 7.32 -1.95 24.30
C ARG A 78 8.79 -1.56 24.46
N THR A 79 9.68 -2.35 23.84
CA THR A 79 11.13 -2.17 23.88
C THR A 79 11.66 -1.97 22.48
N ASP A 80 12.80 -1.30 22.38
CA ASP A 80 13.51 -1.16 21.11
C ASP A 80 13.91 -2.55 20.59
N PRO A 81 13.79 -2.80 19.27
CA PRO A 81 14.26 -4.03 18.67
C PRO A 81 15.77 -4.15 18.90
N ASP A 82 16.21 -5.39 19.10
CA ASP A 82 17.62 -5.67 19.36
C ASP A 82 18.49 -5.14 18.20
N ALA A 83 19.54 -4.38 18.50
CA ALA A 83 20.34 -3.64 17.52
C ALA A 83 21.08 -4.55 16.51
N SER A 84 21.11 -5.85 16.79
CA SER A 84 21.66 -6.89 15.91
C SER A 84 20.73 -7.29 14.76
N ALA A 85 19.45 -6.94 14.84
CA ALA A 85 18.51 -7.14 13.76
C ALA A 85 18.58 -5.95 12.81
N ASP A 86 18.78 -6.19 11.51
CA ASP A 86 18.71 -5.14 10.48
C ASP A 86 17.39 -4.37 10.65
N PRO A 87 17.41 -3.07 11.01
CA PRO A 87 16.20 -2.33 11.37
C PRO A 87 15.17 -2.26 10.24
N TYR A 88 15.62 -2.39 8.99
CA TYR A 88 14.75 -2.44 7.81
C TYR A 88 14.08 -3.82 7.64
N MET A 89 14.71 -4.89 8.12
CA MET A 89 14.18 -6.27 8.05
C MET A 89 13.57 -6.74 9.38
N ALA A 90 13.93 -6.14 10.51
CA ALA A 90 13.55 -6.59 11.85
C ALA A 90 12.07 -6.35 12.15
N SER A 91 11.53 -5.27 11.58
CA SER A 91 10.16 -4.82 11.82
C SER A 91 9.16 -5.41 10.83
N VAL A 92 9.53 -5.63 9.56
CA VAL A 92 8.62 -6.10 8.50
C VAL A 92 8.53 -7.63 8.48
N VAL A 93 9.66 -8.31 8.70
CA VAL A 93 9.75 -9.77 8.53
C VAL A 93 8.93 -10.46 9.61
N GLY A 94 7.77 -10.97 9.21
CA GLY A 94 6.94 -11.85 10.01
C GLY A 94 5.59 -11.26 10.44
N VAL A 95 5.18 -10.10 9.91
CA VAL A 95 3.77 -9.67 9.96
C VAL A 95 3.04 -10.25 8.74
N VAL A 96 1.93 -10.93 8.99
CA VAL A 96 1.01 -11.41 7.96
C VAL A 96 -0.26 -10.59 8.07
N ILE A 97 -0.76 -10.12 6.93
CA ILE A 97 -2.02 -9.39 6.82
C ILE A 97 -2.97 -10.15 5.90
N GLY A 98 -4.22 -10.27 6.32
CA GLY A 98 -5.30 -10.85 5.54
C GLY A 98 -6.46 -9.88 5.42
N VAL A 99 -7.27 -10.06 4.38
CA VAL A 99 -8.51 -9.31 4.18
C VAL A 99 -9.59 -10.27 3.70
N ASP A 100 -10.71 -10.29 4.41
CA ASP A 100 -11.96 -10.89 3.90
C ASP A 100 -12.76 -9.82 3.17
N LEU A 101 -13.07 -10.07 1.91
CA LEU A 101 -13.88 -9.20 1.06
C LEU A 101 -15.38 -9.53 1.20
N PRO A 102 -16.27 -8.59 0.84
CA PRO A 102 -17.72 -8.78 0.95
C PRO A 102 -18.27 -9.98 0.17
N ASP A 103 -17.59 -10.40 -0.90
CA ASP A 103 -17.97 -11.53 -1.74
C ASP A 103 -17.49 -12.89 -1.18
N GLY A 104 -16.85 -12.88 0.00
CA GLY A 104 -16.25 -14.06 0.62
C GLY A 104 -14.84 -14.40 0.10
N THR A 105 -14.28 -13.60 -0.80
CA THR A 105 -12.88 -13.74 -1.23
C THR A 105 -11.94 -13.41 -0.07
N VAL A 106 -10.97 -14.29 0.18
CA VAL A 106 -9.89 -14.06 1.14
C VAL A 106 -8.62 -13.67 0.39
N VAL A 107 -8.02 -12.56 0.77
CA VAL A 107 -6.77 -12.05 0.19
C VAL A 107 -5.72 -11.96 1.30
N VAL A 108 -4.55 -12.54 1.08
CA VAL A 108 -3.44 -12.53 2.06
C VAL A 108 -2.24 -11.82 1.45
N GLY A 109 -1.61 -10.96 2.24
CA GLY A 109 -0.36 -10.27 1.93
C GLY A 109 0.69 -10.50 3.02
N GLY A 110 1.96 -10.46 2.64
CA GLY A 110 3.09 -10.66 3.54
C GLY A 110 4.36 -11.00 2.78
N ASP A 111 5.51 -10.98 3.44
CA ASP A 111 6.79 -11.33 2.82
C ASP A 111 6.76 -12.75 2.25
N GLY A 112 6.99 -12.88 0.94
CA GLY A 112 7.00 -14.17 0.23
C GLY A 112 5.62 -14.76 -0.08
N TYR A 113 4.53 -14.16 0.40
CA TYR A 113 3.17 -14.56 0.10
C TYR A 113 2.56 -13.61 -0.93
N SER A 114 2.83 -13.88 -2.20
CA SER A 114 2.01 -13.36 -3.29
C SER A 114 1.58 -14.51 -4.21
N PRO A 115 0.77 -15.48 -3.73
CA PRO A 115 -0.07 -16.18 -4.68
C PRO A 115 -1.02 -15.12 -5.25
N ALA A 116 -0.94 -14.84 -6.55
CA ALA A 116 -2.07 -14.21 -7.23
C ALA A 116 -3.32 -14.97 -6.77
N SER A 117 -4.28 -14.28 -6.13
CA SER A 117 -5.47 -15.01 -5.68
C SER A 117 -6.08 -15.65 -6.92
N ARG A 118 -6.71 -16.82 -6.76
CA ARG A 118 -7.46 -17.46 -7.87
C ARG A 118 -8.56 -16.57 -8.44
N THR A 119 -8.88 -15.47 -7.76
CA THR A 119 -9.95 -14.53 -8.06
C THR A 119 -9.46 -13.20 -8.65
N GLY A 120 -8.15 -13.02 -8.86
CA GLY A 120 -7.57 -11.78 -9.41
C GLY A 120 -7.44 -10.62 -8.42
N SER A 121 -7.80 -10.83 -7.16
CA SER A 121 -7.54 -9.86 -6.08
C SER A 121 -6.13 -10.05 -5.52
N THR A 122 -5.46 -8.95 -5.20
CA THR A 122 -4.10 -8.97 -4.66
C THR A 122 -3.95 -7.97 -3.53
N LEU A 123 -3.12 -8.30 -2.55
CA LEU A 123 -2.74 -7.43 -1.44
C LEU A 123 -1.22 -7.31 -1.44
N SER A 124 -0.72 -6.20 -1.99
CA SER A 124 0.71 -6.00 -2.26
C SER A 124 1.32 -4.95 -1.34
N PRO A 125 2.51 -5.16 -0.78
CA PRO A 125 3.18 -4.13 0.02
C PRO A 125 3.52 -2.91 -0.84
N ARG A 126 3.30 -1.69 -0.32
CA ARG A 126 3.57 -0.43 -1.04
C ARG A 126 4.49 0.54 -0.32
N GLY A 127 4.67 0.36 0.98
CA GLY A 127 5.55 1.21 1.74
C GLY A 127 5.69 0.69 3.14
N GLY A 128 6.79 1.07 3.76
CA GLY A 128 7.09 0.77 5.14
C GLY A 128 8.11 1.75 5.63
N GLY A 129 7.99 2.14 6.88
CA GLY A 129 8.92 3.06 7.52
C GLY A 129 8.74 2.99 9.02
N GLY A 130 9.84 3.13 9.74
CA GLY A 130 9.82 3.01 11.18
C GLY A 130 11.22 2.90 11.76
N GLY A 131 11.28 3.03 13.08
CA GLY A 131 12.52 2.91 13.83
C GLY A 131 12.22 2.83 15.32
N GLY A 132 13.08 2.14 16.05
CA GLY A 132 12.87 1.91 17.48
C GLY A 132 11.55 1.18 17.73
N ARG A 133 10.65 1.82 18.47
CA ARG A 133 9.42 1.21 19.01
C ARG A 133 8.18 1.32 18.14
N GLU A 134 8.27 2.00 17.01
CA GLU A 134 7.14 2.19 16.12
C GLU A 134 7.56 2.01 14.66
N THR A 135 6.76 1.19 13.98
CA THR A 135 6.91 0.90 12.55
C THR A 135 5.54 0.90 11.88
N SER A 136 5.49 1.45 10.68
CA SER A 136 4.28 1.63 9.89
C SER A 136 4.45 1.01 8.52
N TRP A 137 3.36 0.50 7.95
CA TRP A 137 3.33 -0.12 6.63
C TRP A 137 2.02 0.13 5.93
N SER A 138 2.10 0.07 4.61
CA SER A 138 0.94 0.16 3.74
C SER A 138 0.89 -0.99 2.75
N TRP A 139 -0.30 -1.55 2.57
CA TRP A 139 -0.61 -2.57 1.58
C TRP A 139 -1.69 -2.08 0.64
N TRP A 140 -1.52 -2.38 -0.63
CA TRP A 140 -2.47 -2.07 -1.68
C TRP A 140 -3.31 -3.29 -2.02
N LEU A 141 -4.59 -3.20 -1.69
CA LEU A 141 -5.63 -4.13 -2.08
C LEU A 141 -6.22 -3.68 -3.43
N THR A 142 -6.19 -4.57 -4.42
CA THR A 142 -6.76 -4.34 -5.75
C THR A 142 -7.36 -5.62 -6.31
N PRO A 143 -8.49 -5.56 -7.06
CA PRO A 143 -9.30 -4.37 -7.32
C PRO A 143 -9.98 -3.82 -6.06
N ALA A 144 -10.65 -2.67 -6.18
CA ALA A 144 -11.46 -2.15 -5.09
C ALA A 144 -12.48 -3.21 -4.65
N PRO A 145 -12.70 -3.41 -3.33
CA PRO A 145 -13.71 -4.35 -2.85
C PRO A 145 -15.09 -3.97 -3.40
N GLY A 146 -16.00 -4.93 -3.52
CA GLY A 146 -17.41 -4.65 -3.78
C GLY A 146 -18.09 -3.90 -2.62
N PRO A 147 -19.38 -3.58 -2.74
CA PRO A 147 -20.15 -3.06 -1.61
C PRO A 147 -20.29 -4.11 -0.52
N GLY A 148 -20.13 -3.70 0.75
CA GLY A 148 -20.27 -4.55 1.92
C GLY A 148 -19.12 -4.39 2.91
N ASP A 149 -19.21 -5.13 4.01
CA ASP A 149 -18.22 -5.06 5.08
C ASP A 149 -16.92 -5.75 4.66
N LEU A 150 -15.80 -5.22 5.15
CA LEU A 150 -14.47 -5.76 4.94
C LEU A 150 -13.85 -6.08 6.29
N THR A 151 -13.21 -7.24 6.44
CA THR A 151 -12.49 -7.59 7.69
C THR A 151 -11.00 -7.64 7.42
N VAL A 152 -10.21 -6.91 8.22
CA VAL A 152 -8.74 -6.95 8.17
C VAL A 152 -8.23 -7.86 9.28
N HIS A 153 -7.37 -8.81 8.92
CA HIS A 153 -6.73 -9.77 9.81
C HIS A 153 -5.25 -9.48 9.92
N VAL A 154 -4.68 -9.61 11.13
CA VAL A 154 -3.25 -9.45 11.35
C VAL A 154 -2.75 -10.50 12.33
N ALA A 155 -1.59 -11.09 12.04
CA ALA A 155 -0.87 -11.97 12.94
C ALA A 155 0.65 -11.76 12.82
N SER A 156 1.40 -12.10 13.87
CA SER A 156 2.86 -12.18 13.80
C SER A 156 3.44 -13.15 14.82
N VAL A 157 3.94 -14.30 14.36
CA VAL A 157 4.63 -15.26 15.22
C VAL A 157 5.89 -14.64 15.82
N ARG A 158 6.66 -13.87 15.03
CA ARG A 158 7.91 -13.26 15.46
C ARG A 158 7.70 -12.27 16.62
N LEU A 159 6.61 -11.50 16.58
CA LEU A 159 6.28 -10.51 17.60
C LEU A 159 5.40 -11.08 18.72
N GLY A 160 5.08 -12.39 18.68
CA GLY A 160 4.17 -13.03 19.61
C GLY A 160 2.74 -12.47 19.54
N LEU A 161 2.37 -11.86 18.41
CA LEU A 161 1.02 -11.35 18.16
C LEU A 161 0.14 -12.50 17.67
N PRO A 162 -0.88 -12.92 18.44
CA PRO A 162 -1.86 -13.88 17.95
C PRO A 162 -2.63 -13.28 16.76
N GLU A 163 -3.33 -14.12 16.01
CA GLU A 163 -4.26 -13.63 14.99
C GLU A 163 -5.37 -12.79 15.64
N GLY A 164 -5.65 -11.64 15.04
CA GLY A 164 -6.77 -10.78 15.42
C GLY A 164 -7.35 -10.10 14.19
N SER A 165 -8.53 -9.52 14.36
CA SER A 165 -9.35 -9.03 13.25
C SER A 165 -10.08 -7.74 13.60
N VAL A 166 -10.27 -6.87 12.62
CA VAL A 166 -11.10 -5.66 12.72
C VAL A 166 -12.06 -5.60 11.54
N LEU A 167 -13.35 -5.42 11.85
CA LEU A 167 -14.39 -5.16 10.87
C LEU A 167 -14.39 -3.68 10.49
N VAL A 168 -14.40 -3.40 9.19
CA VAL A 168 -14.65 -2.07 8.62
C VAL A 168 -15.99 -2.10 7.92
N GLU A 169 -16.93 -1.33 8.46
CA GLU A 169 -18.33 -1.30 8.04
C GLU A 169 -18.48 -0.73 6.61
N ALA A 170 -19.40 -1.34 5.85
CA ALA A 170 -19.73 -0.95 4.48
C ALA A 170 -20.05 0.54 4.35
N GLU A 171 -20.81 1.08 5.30
CA GLU A 171 -21.22 2.49 5.30
C GLU A 171 -20.00 3.44 5.31
N LYS A 172 -18.96 3.10 6.07
CA LYS A 172 -17.73 3.91 6.14
C LYS A 172 -16.95 3.84 4.83
N LEU A 173 -16.88 2.66 4.24
CA LEU A 173 -16.24 2.45 2.94
C LEU A 173 -16.96 3.21 1.83
N GLU A 174 -18.30 3.12 1.77
CA GLU A 174 -19.11 3.86 0.79
C GLU A 174 -19.03 5.37 1.00
N ALA A 175 -19.06 5.84 2.25
CA ALA A 175 -18.84 7.25 2.55
C ALA A 175 -17.47 7.73 2.08
N ALA A 176 -16.42 6.91 2.24
CA ALA A 176 -15.09 7.21 1.73
C ALA A 176 -15.05 7.22 0.19
N ARG A 177 -15.68 6.25 -0.50
CA ARG A 177 -15.80 6.27 -1.96
C ARG A 177 -16.42 7.56 -2.47
N GLY A 178 -17.46 8.06 -1.78
CA GLY A 178 -18.12 9.32 -2.11
C GLY A 178 -17.24 10.57 -1.94
N ARG A 179 -16.07 10.45 -1.29
CA ARG A 179 -15.09 11.54 -1.10
C ARG A 179 -13.88 11.44 -2.02
N ILE A 180 -13.83 10.46 -2.93
CA ILE A 180 -12.74 10.37 -3.90
C ILE A 180 -12.81 11.57 -4.83
N GLU A 181 -11.70 12.29 -4.95
CA GLU A 181 -11.58 13.44 -5.84
C GLU A 181 -10.55 13.16 -6.93
N ARG A 182 -10.98 13.24 -8.20
CA ARG A 182 -10.06 13.18 -9.33
C ARG A 182 -9.45 14.55 -9.55
N LEU A 183 -8.13 14.64 -9.41
CA LEU A 183 -7.40 15.89 -9.55
C LEU A 183 -7.18 16.30 -11.01
N TRP A 184 -6.86 15.32 -11.86
CA TRP A 184 -6.64 15.53 -13.30
C TRP A 184 -6.97 14.27 -14.11
N PRO A 185 -7.19 14.40 -15.43
CA PRO A 185 -7.24 13.25 -16.32
C PRO A 185 -5.92 12.47 -16.27
N ARG A 186 -5.97 11.13 -16.28
CA ARG A 186 -4.76 10.30 -16.27
C ARG A 186 -3.98 10.50 -17.57
N GLU A 187 -2.71 10.87 -17.46
CA GLU A 187 -1.78 10.89 -18.58
C GLU A 187 -1.13 9.51 -18.77
N PRO A 188 -0.70 9.17 -19.99
CA PRO A 188 0.11 7.98 -20.22
C PRO A 188 1.43 8.05 -19.43
N ASP A 189 1.82 6.91 -18.86
CA ASP A 189 3.10 6.78 -18.15
C ASP A 189 4.24 7.19 -19.09
N ARG A 190 5.05 8.16 -18.65
CA ARG A 190 6.26 8.55 -19.37
C ARG A 190 7.47 7.85 -18.73
N PRO A 191 8.51 7.50 -19.50
CA PRO A 191 9.76 7.04 -18.92
C PRO A 191 10.25 8.07 -17.92
N TYR A 192 10.42 7.68 -16.66
CA TYR A 192 10.91 8.59 -15.62
C TYR A 192 12.41 8.82 -15.88
N PRO A 193 12.85 10.01 -16.31
CA PRO A 193 14.29 10.29 -16.33
C PRO A 193 14.76 10.33 -14.88
N ASN A 194 15.95 9.80 -14.58
CA ASN A 194 16.55 9.97 -13.25
C ASN A 194 16.86 11.47 -13.06
N PRO A 195 16.06 12.23 -12.30
CA PRO A 195 16.30 13.65 -12.16
C PRO A 195 17.46 13.85 -11.20
N ALA A 196 18.37 14.77 -11.51
CA ALA A 196 19.30 15.27 -10.50
C ALA A 196 18.49 15.84 -9.33
N LEU A 197 18.93 15.60 -8.09
CA LEU A 197 18.33 16.23 -6.91
C LEU A 197 18.58 17.74 -6.99
N VAL A 198 17.57 18.50 -7.40
CA VAL A 198 17.59 19.96 -7.41
C VAL A 198 16.95 20.43 -6.11
N ALA A 199 17.60 21.35 -5.41
CA ALA A 199 17.01 21.99 -4.23
C ALA A 199 15.71 22.70 -4.63
N PRO A 200 14.63 22.58 -3.85
CA PRO A 200 13.38 23.24 -4.19
C PRO A 200 13.55 24.75 -4.15
N GLU A 201 13.00 25.45 -5.16
CA GLU A 201 12.90 26.90 -5.13
C GLU A 201 11.91 27.30 -4.03
N VAL A 202 12.34 28.17 -3.13
CA VAL A 202 11.51 28.69 -2.04
C VAL A 202 10.84 29.97 -2.52
N PRO A 203 9.50 30.06 -2.53
CA PRO A 203 8.81 31.28 -2.94
C PRO A 203 9.12 32.45 -2.01
N SER A 204 9.56 33.57 -2.58
CA SER A 204 9.83 34.81 -1.85
C SER A 204 8.57 35.38 -1.19
N GLY A 205 8.70 35.97 -0.01
CA GLY A 205 7.63 36.43 0.87
C GLY A 205 6.82 35.30 1.50
N GLY A 206 7.18 34.03 1.25
CA GLY A 206 6.43 32.85 1.65
C GLY A 206 6.61 32.47 3.11
N TRP A 207 5.77 31.55 3.58
CA TRP A 207 5.94 30.97 4.91
C TRP A 207 7.27 30.22 5.04
N PHE A 208 7.67 29.48 4.00
CA PHE A 208 8.92 28.71 3.97
C PHE A 208 10.17 29.60 4.00
N GLU A 209 10.19 30.72 3.27
CA GLU A 209 11.32 31.67 3.31
C GLU A 209 11.51 32.21 4.72
N ARG A 210 10.45 32.70 5.35
CA ARG A 210 10.50 33.19 6.74
C ARG A 210 10.95 32.13 7.74
N ALA A 211 10.50 30.89 7.56
CA ALA A 211 10.85 29.79 8.45
C ALA A 211 12.34 29.41 8.34
N LEU A 212 12.90 29.45 7.12
CA LEU A 212 14.32 29.21 6.89
C LEU A 212 15.18 30.35 7.41
N GLU A 213 14.77 31.60 7.21
CA GLU A 213 15.45 32.78 7.76
C GLU A 213 15.46 32.80 9.30
N ALA A 214 14.38 32.32 9.94
CA ALA A 214 14.29 32.24 11.40
C ALA A 214 15.07 31.07 12.01
N GLY A 215 15.46 30.08 11.19
CA GLY A 215 16.14 28.86 11.60
C GLY A 215 17.66 28.92 11.58
N ASP A 216 18.26 30.02 11.09
CA ASP A 216 19.71 30.26 11.13
C ASP A 216 20.07 30.89 12.50
N PRO A 217 20.66 30.14 13.45
CA PRO A 217 21.22 30.76 14.65
C PRO A 217 22.46 31.59 14.25
N ALA A 218 22.44 32.88 14.60
CA ALA A 218 23.60 33.76 14.53
C ALA A 218 24.76 33.29 15.43
#